data_AF-A0A7Y9FPX6-F1
#
_entry.id   AF-A0A7Y9FPX6-F1
#
_cell.length_a   1.000
_cell.length_b   1.000
_cell.length_c   1.000
_cell.angle_alpha   90.00
_cell.angle_beta   90.00
_cell.angle_gamma   90.00
#
_symmetry.space_group_name_H-M   'P 1'
#
loop_
_entity.id
_entity.type
_entity.pdbx_description
1 polymer ?
#
loop_
_entity_poly.entity_id
_entity_poly.type
_entity_poly.pdbx_seq_one_letter_code
_entity_poly.pdbx_strand_id
1 'polypeptide(L)'
;MTTYPLSELATIYAVEGDTEAMSDVIGQGTLEECVDVIAAMPADEQASVFIQMDDLGLRFGPAEVAELLAFLRDESAGLSNNEVADIRQRDH
;
A
#
# COMPACT_ATOMS: atom_id res chain seq x y z
N MET A 1 -15.08 -12.69 -0.62
CA MET A 1 -14.59 -11.45 0.02
C MET A 1 -13.42 -11.87 0.87
N THR A 2 -12.22 -11.44 0.50
CA THR A 2 -11.00 -11.70 1.26
C THR A 2 -10.69 -10.44 2.04
N THR A 3 -10.45 -10.56 3.34
CA THR A 3 -10.02 -9.46 4.19
C THR A 3 -8.61 -9.79 4.64
N TYR A 4 -7.68 -8.89 4.37
CA TYR A 4 -6.28 -8.97 4.76
C TYR A 4 -6.15 -8.30 6.13
N PRO A 5 -5.88 -9.08 7.19
CA PRO A 5 -5.65 -8.49 8.49
C PRO A 5 -4.38 -7.63 8.46
N LEU A 6 -4.32 -6.62 9.32
CA LEU A 6 -3.13 -5.77 9.45
C LEU A 6 -1.87 -6.57 9.83
N SER A 7 -2.05 -7.72 10.48
CA SER A 7 -0.99 -8.66 10.83
C SER A 7 -0.50 -9.51 9.66
N GLU A 8 -1.13 -9.42 8.49
CA GLU A 8 -0.71 -10.16 7.31
C GLU A 8 0.64 -9.67 6.83
N LEU A 9 1.47 -10.59 6.33
CA LEU A 9 2.79 -10.24 5.83
C LEU A 9 2.68 -9.51 4.49
N ALA A 10 3.31 -8.36 4.42
CA ALA A 10 3.38 -7.50 3.25
C ALA A 10 4.84 -7.12 2.96
N THR A 11 5.13 -6.91 1.68
CA THR A 11 6.40 -6.34 1.21
C THR A 11 6.10 -5.11 0.38
N ILE A 12 6.77 -4.00 0.71
CA ILE A 12 6.66 -2.75 -0.03
C ILE A 12 7.87 -2.58 -0.92
N TYR A 13 7.60 -2.24 -2.16
CA TYR A 13 8.59 -1.88 -3.15
C TYR A 13 8.42 -0.42 -3.56
N ALA A 14 9.56 0.27 -3.67
CA ALA A 14 9.67 1.57 -4.31
C ALA A 14 9.42 1.37 -5.80
N VAL A 15 8.58 2.24 -6.36
CA VAL A 15 8.37 2.27 -7.79
C VAL A 15 8.91 3.58 -8.34
N GLU A 16 9.99 3.48 -9.12
CA GLU A 16 10.57 4.65 -9.77
C GLU A 16 9.77 4.98 -11.05
N GLY A 17 8.97 6.05 -10.94
CA GLY A 17 8.20 6.61 -12.04
C GLY A 17 7.03 5.74 -12.50
N ASP A 18 6.55 5.98 -13.72
CA ASP A 18 5.40 5.28 -14.33
C ASP A 18 5.72 3.82 -14.72
N THR A 19 6.98 3.42 -14.61
CA THR A 19 7.42 2.07 -14.97
C THR A 19 6.95 1.04 -13.95
N GLU A 20 6.54 -0.15 -14.39
CA GLU A 20 6.28 -1.33 -13.53
C GLU A 20 7.55 -1.94 -12.91
N ALA A 21 8.69 -1.26 -13.06
CA ALA A 21 9.94 -1.68 -12.46
C ALA A 21 9.93 -1.39 -10.96
N MET A 22 9.64 -2.41 -10.17
CA MET A 22 9.94 -2.44 -8.74
C MET A 22 11.46 -2.28 -8.61
N SER A 23 11.90 -1.16 -8.03
CA SER A 23 13.32 -0.83 -7.98
C SER A 23 13.97 -1.36 -6.72
N ASP A 24 13.40 -1.05 -5.55
CA ASP A 24 13.95 -1.43 -4.25
C ASP A 24 12.88 -1.85 -3.25
N VAL A 25 13.22 -2.76 -2.33
CA VAL A 25 12.36 -3.09 -1.18
C VAL A 25 12.50 -1.97 -0.15
N ILE A 26 11.41 -1.25 0.10
CA ILE A 26 11.35 -0.18 1.11
C ILE A 26 11.14 -0.77 2.51
N GLY A 27 10.31 -1.81 2.60
CA GLY A 27 9.95 -2.42 3.87
C GLY A 27 9.37 -3.80 3.69
N GLN A 28 9.59 -4.65 4.69
CA GLN A 28 9.02 -5.99 4.76
C GLN A 28 8.60 -6.25 6.20
N GLY A 29 7.37 -6.69 6.40
CA GLY A 29 6.80 -6.87 7.73
C GLY A 29 5.32 -7.18 7.65
N THR A 30 4.57 -6.82 8.69
CA THR A 30 3.11 -6.81 8.58
C THR A 30 2.63 -5.64 7.73
N LEU A 31 1.40 -5.70 7.23
CA LEU A 31 0.76 -4.58 6.54
C LEU A 31 0.76 -3.31 7.39
N GLU A 32 0.55 -3.43 8.72
CA GLU A 32 0.66 -2.32 9.67
C GLU A 32 2.07 -1.71 9.68
N GLU A 33 3.11 -2.54 9.85
CA GLU A 33 4.50 -2.08 9.85
C GLU A 33 4.87 -1.42 8.52
N CYS A 34 4.39 -2.00 7.42
CA CYS A 34 4.56 -1.45 6.09
C CYS A 34 3.97 -0.04 5.97
N VAL A 35 2.79 0.16 6.53
CA VAL A 35 2.06 1.43 6.48
C VAL A 35 2.74 2.49 7.33
N ASP A 36 3.28 2.11 8.49
CA ASP A 36 4.11 2.99 9.30
C ASP A 36 5.40 3.40 8.57
N VAL A 37 6.02 2.47 7.83
CA VAL A 37 7.18 2.77 6.98
C VAL A 37 6.80 3.81 5.92
N ILE A 38 5.72 3.58 5.17
CA ILE A 38 5.26 4.53 4.13
C ILE A 38 4.93 5.89 4.75
N ALA A 39 4.24 5.93 5.88
CA ALA A 39 3.88 7.16 6.58
C ALA A 39 5.10 7.95 7.09
N ALA A 40 6.21 7.26 7.37
CA ALA A 40 7.47 7.88 7.77
C ALA A 40 8.31 8.38 6.58
N MET A 41 8.00 7.96 5.34
CA MET A 41 8.70 8.42 4.14
C MET A 41 8.33 9.86 3.79
N PRO A 42 9.26 10.63 3.18
CA PRO A 42 8.95 11.93 2.63
C PRO A 42 7.97 11.82 1.45
N ALA A 43 7.09 12.81 1.29
CA ALA A 43 6.05 12.82 0.25
C ALA A 43 6.62 12.66 -1.18
N ASP A 44 7.85 13.11 -1.41
CA ASP A 44 8.56 12.95 -2.68
C ASP A 44 8.89 11.47 -3.00
N GLU A 45 9.08 10.63 -1.98
CA GLU A 45 9.34 9.19 -2.12
C GLU A 45 8.05 8.34 -2.04
N GLN A 46 6.95 8.91 -1.49
CA GLN A 46 5.62 8.31 -1.55
C GLN A 46 4.98 8.40 -2.94
N ALA A 47 5.70 8.91 -3.94
CA ALA A 47 5.20 9.17 -5.29
C ALA A 47 4.62 7.92 -5.98
N SER A 48 5.11 6.71 -5.66
CA SER A 48 4.49 5.44 -6.06
C SER A 48 5.06 4.30 -5.22
N VAL A 49 4.19 3.51 -4.61
CA VAL A 49 4.57 2.30 -3.86
C VAL A 49 3.83 1.09 -4.38
N PHE A 50 4.47 -0.06 -4.32
CA PHE A 50 3.86 -1.34 -4.62
C PHE A 50 3.85 -2.20 -3.37
N ILE A 51 2.67 -2.57 -2.90
CA ILE A 51 2.46 -3.45 -1.77
C ILE A 51 2.12 -4.83 -2.31
N GLN A 52 2.97 -5.80 -2.00
CA GLN A 52 2.75 -7.21 -2.29
C GLN A 52 2.35 -7.94 -1.01
N MET A 53 1.19 -8.61 -1.02
CA MET A 53 0.70 -9.46 0.06
C MET A 53 0.36 -10.83 -0.51
N ASP A 54 1.05 -11.89 -0.09
CA ASP A 54 0.89 -13.28 -0.56
C ASP A 54 0.74 -13.39 -2.11
N ASP A 55 -0.48 -13.48 -2.62
CA ASP A 55 -0.87 -13.60 -4.02
C ASP A 55 -1.51 -12.31 -4.63
N LEU A 56 -1.60 -11.24 -3.84
CA LEU A 56 -2.15 -9.94 -4.22
C LEU A 56 -1.06 -8.88 -4.38
N GLY A 57 -0.89 -8.39 -5.61
CA GLY A 57 0.00 -7.28 -5.94
C GLY A 57 -0.78 -5.98 -6.15
N LEU A 58 -0.56 -5.00 -5.28
CA LEU A 58 -1.23 -3.70 -5.31
C LEU A 58 -0.23 -2.59 -5.55
N ARG A 59 -0.38 -1.92 -6.69
CA ARG A 59 0.26 -0.66 -6.99
C ARG A 59 -0.64 0.47 -6.51
N PHE A 60 -0.04 1.40 -5.77
CA PHE A 60 -0.66 2.63 -5.29
C PHE A 60 0.16 3.83 -5.76
N GLY A 61 -0.49 4.74 -6.46
CA GLY A 61 0.04 6.07 -6.78
C GLY A 61 0.00 7.02 -5.58
N PRO A 62 0.48 8.26 -5.72
CA PRO A 62 0.66 9.17 -4.58
C PRO A 62 -0.67 9.53 -3.90
N ALA A 63 -1.75 9.68 -4.67
CA ALA A 63 -3.08 9.93 -4.14
C ALA A 63 -3.64 8.69 -3.42
N GLU A 64 -3.53 7.52 -4.06
CA GLU A 64 -4.00 6.26 -3.50
C GLU A 64 -3.24 5.86 -2.21
N VAL A 65 -1.94 6.21 -2.11
CA VAL A 65 -1.15 6.04 -0.88
C VAL A 65 -1.71 6.90 0.24
N ALA A 66 -2.01 8.17 -0.03
CA ALA A 66 -2.59 9.05 0.99
C ALA A 66 -3.96 8.53 1.47
N GLU A 67 -4.79 8.01 0.56
CA GLU A 67 -6.06 7.37 0.91
C GLU A 67 -5.86 6.08 1.72
N LEU A 68 -4.91 5.24 1.32
CA LEU A 68 -4.56 4.02 2.04
C LEU A 68 -4.12 4.32 3.48
N LEU A 69 -3.23 5.31 3.66
CA LEU A 69 -2.78 5.75 4.99
C LEU A 69 -3.94 6.32 5.83
N ALA A 70 -4.84 7.07 5.21
CA ALA A 70 -6.01 7.62 5.89
C ALA A 70 -6.98 6.51 6.31
N PHE A 71 -7.23 5.56 5.42
CA PHE A 71 -8.12 4.43 5.65
C PHE A 71 -7.61 3.55 6.79
N LEU A 72 -6.35 3.18 6.77
CA LEU A 72 -5.74 2.31 7.77
C LEU A 72 -5.61 2.95 9.16
N ARG A 73 -5.50 4.28 9.22
CA ARG A 73 -5.56 5.01 10.49
C ARG A 73 -6.96 5.02 11.09
N ASP A 74 -8.00 5.00 10.26
CA ASP A 74 -9.41 5.01 10.71
C ASP A 74 -9.90 3.59 11.01
N GLU A 75 -9.51 2.63 10.18
CA GLU A 75 -9.88 1.21 10.28
C GLU A 75 -8.75 0.36 10.89
N SER A 76 -8.69 0.35 12.23
CA SER A 76 -7.78 -0.53 13.00
C SER A 76 -7.96 -2.05 12.79
N ALA A 77 -8.86 -2.48 11.90
CA ALA A 77 -9.30 -3.88 11.76
C ALA A 77 -8.76 -4.62 10.51
N GLY A 78 -8.19 -3.93 9.51
CA GLY A 78 -7.63 -4.56 8.29
C GLY A 78 -8.14 -3.97 6.99
N LEU A 79 -7.62 -4.47 5.86
CA LEU A 79 -8.04 -4.08 4.51
C LEU A 79 -8.85 -5.20 3.85
N SER A 80 -10.06 -4.91 3.38
CA SER A 80 -10.80 -5.83 2.52
C SER A 80 -10.45 -5.64 1.04
N ASN A 81 -10.56 -6.72 0.27
CA ASN A 81 -10.39 -6.68 -1.18
C ASN A 81 -11.30 -5.66 -1.89
N ASN A 82 -12.48 -5.36 -1.30
CA ASN A 82 -13.39 -4.39 -1.88
C ASN A 82 -12.90 -2.95 -1.65
N GLU A 83 -12.34 -2.65 -0.48
CA GLU A 83 -11.78 -1.32 -0.17
C GLU A 83 -10.53 -1.04 -0.99
N VAL A 84 -9.67 -2.06 -1.12
CA VAL A 84 -8.52 -2.02 -2.03
C VAL A 84 -8.94 -1.72 -3.47
N ALA A 85 -10.05 -2.32 -3.92
CA ALA A 85 -10.59 -2.06 -5.26
C ALA A 85 -11.22 -0.66 -5.38
N ASP A 86 -11.83 -0.14 -4.32
CA ASP A 86 -12.45 1.18 -4.28
C ASP A 86 -11.39 2.29 -4.34
N ILE A 87 -10.27 2.15 -3.62
CA ILE A 87 -9.11 3.05 -3.70
C ILE A 87 -8.60 3.13 -5.14
N ARG A 88 -8.51 1.98 -5.83
CA ARG A 88 -8.08 1.91 -7.24
C ARG A 88 -9.06 2.47 -8.26
N GLN A 89 -10.35 2.50 -7.95
CA GLN A 89 -11.37 2.95 -8.91
C GLN A 89 -11.67 4.45 -8.83
N ARG A 90 -11.23 5.15 -7.78
CA ARG A 90 -11.51 6.58 -7.60
C ARG A 90 -10.71 7.51 -8.51
N ASP A 91 -9.76 6.98 -9.28
CA ASP A 91 -8.94 7.74 -10.23
C ASP A 91 -9.33 7.55 -11.72
N HIS A 92 -10.59 7.18 -12.01
CA HIS A 92 -11.11 7.11 -13.39
C HIS A 92 -12.33 8.01 -13.67
#